data_AF-A0A7S0J9U5-F1
#
_entry.id   AF-A0A7S0J9U5-F1
#
_cell.length_a   1.000
_cell.length_b   1.000
_cell.length_c   1.000
_cell.angle_alpha   90.00
_cell.angle_beta   90.00
_cell.angle_gamma   90.00
#
_symmetry.space_group_name_H-M   'P 1'
#
loop_
_entity.id
_entity.type
_entity.pdbx_description
1 polymer ?
#
loop_
_entity_poly.entity_id
_entity_poly.type
_entity_poly.pdbx_seq_one_letter_code
_entity_poly.pdbx_strand_id
1 'polypeptide(L)'
;LKEVLQQGHSSFIQDAVQGVAMSGGEPSDAQKLQLVIRNAVQKTIELVISARITNHLPPTPTGGVNRWFNIESMELPAVRMQLDGWKQQMSAPLQLDLFLDSSDSPRLREAVSA
;
A
#
# COMPACT_ATOMS: atom_id res chain seq x y z
N LEU A 1 28.56 2.22 4.12
CA LEU A 1 27.45 2.68 3.25
C LEU A 1 27.00 1.63 2.24
N LYS A 2 27.90 1.00 1.45
CA LYS A 2 27.53 -0.11 0.55
C LYS A 2 27.07 -1.38 1.29
N GLU A 3 27.64 -1.69 2.46
CA GLU A 3 27.26 -2.89 3.24
C GLU A 3 25.92 -2.75 3.99
N VAL A 4 25.59 -1.54 4.45
CA VAL A 4 24.31 -1.27 5.15
C VAL A 4 23.11 -1.39 4.20
N LEU A 5 23.30 -1.08 2.92
CA LEU A 5 22.28 -1.25 1.87
C LEU A 5 22.10 -2.71 1.43
N GLN A 6 23.01 -3.64 1.73
CA GLN A 6 22.82 -5.06 1.42
C GLN A 6 22.15 -5.82 2.57
N GLN A 7 22.47 -5.47 3.81
CA GLN A 7 21.91 -6.16 4.97
C GLN A 7 20.46 -5.74 5.26
N GLY A 8 20.08 -4.49 4.98
CA GLY A 8 18.70 -4.00 5.16
C GLY A 8 17.70 -4.47 4.09
N HIS A 9 18.13 -5.04 2.96
CA HIS A 9 17.22 -5.55 1.93
C HIS A 9 16.93 -7.06 2.06
N SER A 10 17.77 -7.80 2.80
CA SER A 10 17.72 -9.26 2.84
C SER A 10 16.72 -9.81 3.86
N SER A 11 16.66 -9.26 5.07
CA SER A 11 15.79 -9.79 6.15
C SER A 11 14.30 -9.55 5.89
N PHE A 12 13.93 -8.39 5.34
CA PHE A 12 12.52 -8.03 5.15
C PHE A 12 11.85 -8.76 3.99
N ILE A 13 12.61 -9.04 2.93
CA ILE A 13 12.13 -9.91 1.86
C ILE A 13 12.00 -11.33 2.40
N GLN A 14 12.93 -11.80 3.24
CA GLN A 14 12.86 -13.14 3.85
C GLN A 14 11.59 -13.34 4.69
N ASP A 15 11.18 -12.36 5.50
CA ASP A 15 9.95 -12.48 6.32
C ASP A 15 8.66 -12.47 5.48
N ALA A 16 8.60 -11.63 4.44
CA ALA A 16 7.45 -11.60 3.53
C ALA A 16 7.40 -12.81 2.58
N VAL A 17 8.56 -13.39 2.28
CA VAL A 17 8.73 -14.66 1.56
C VAL A 17 8.37 -15.86 2.44
N GLN A 18 8.60 -15.80 3.75
CA GLN A 18 8.26 -16.88 4.69
C GLN A 18 6.75 -17.18 4.71
N GLY A 19 5.90 -16.17 4.49
CA GLY A 19 4.45 -16.37 4.31
C GLY A 19 4.08 -17.12 3.02
N VAL A 20 4.96 -17.13 2.02
CA VAL A 20 4.81 -17.86 0.74
C VAL A 20 5.49 -19.24 0.82
N ALA A 21 6.49 -19.40 1.68
CA ALA A 21 7.32 -20.61 1.84
C ALA A 21 6.63 -21.78 2.56
N MET A 22 5.35 -21.68 2.91
CA MET A 22 4.54 -22.78 3.48
C MET A 22 4.30 -23.94 2.47
N SER A 23 4.96 -23.93 1.31
CA SER A 23 4.96 -25.02 0.31
C SER A 23 6.37 -25.54 -0.08
N GLY A 24 7.41 -25.26 0.72
CA GLY A 24 8.64 -26.08 0.72
C GLY A 24 9.71 -25.78 -0.34
N GLY A 25 9.84 -24.54 -0.82
CA GLY A 25 10.95 -24.10 -1.66
C GLY A 25 11.19 -22.60 -1.57
N GLU A 26 12.42 -22.14 -1.84
CA GLU A 26 12.69 -20.71 -2.00
C GLU A 26 11.86 -20.17 -3.17
N PRO A 27 11.24 -19.00 -3.05
CA PRO A 27 10.50 -18.41 -4.15
C PRO A 27 11.46 -18.09 -5.30
N SER A 28 11.00 -18.38 -6.52
CA SER A 28 11.63 -17.93 -7.74
C SER A 28 11.79 -16.40 -7.76
N ASP A 29 12.75 -15.91 -8.54
CA ASP A 29 12.95 -14.46 -8.71
C ASP A 29 11.70 -13.78 -9.30
N ALA A 30 10.93 -14.48 -10.13
CA ALA A 30 9.63 -14.01 -10.60
C ALA A 30 8.63 -13.80 -9.45
N GLN A 31 8.55 -14.73 -8.50
CA GLN A 31 7.69 -14.60 -7.32
C GLN A 31 8.15 -13.47 -6.39
N LYS A 32 9.47 -13.32 -6.20
CA LYS A 32 10.04 -12.19 -5.44
C LYS A 32 9.70 -10.86 -6.11
N LEU A 33 9.85 -10.75 -7.43
CA LEU A 33 9.52 -9.55 -8.19
C LEU A 33 8.03 -9.21 -8.08
N GLN A 34 7.14 -10.20 -8.20
CA GLN A 34 5.70 -10.02 -8.01
C GLN A 34 5.36 -9.50 -6.60
N LEU A 35 6.03 -10.01 -5.57
CA LEU A 35 5.90 -9.52 -4.21
C LEU A 35 6.34 -8.06 -4.08
N VAL A 36 7.48 -7.70 -4.68
CA VAL A 36 7.99 -6.31 -4.68
C VAL A 36 6.99 -5.37 -5.36
N ILE A 37 6.49 -5.72 -6.55
CA ILE A 37 5.51 -4.91 -7.30
C ILE A 37 4.24 -4.72 -6.48
N ARG A 38 3.72 -5.80 -5.87
CA ARG A 38 2.52 -5.73 -5.02
C ARG A 38 2.71 -4.77 -3.85
N ASN A 39 3.84 -4.86 -3.15
CA ASN A 39 4.11 -3.99 -2.00
C ASN A 39 4.38 -2.54 -2.45
N ALA A 40 4.95 -2.32 -3.63
CA ALA A 40 5.10 -0.98 -4.20
C ALA A 40 3.73 -0.34 -4.45
N VAL A 41 2.83 -1.06 -5.12
CA VAL A 41 1.45 -0.60 -5.38
C VAL A 41 0.70 -0.31 -4.08
N GLN A 42 0.73 -1.23 -3.12
CA GLN A 42 0.08 -1.03 -1.82
C GLN A 42 0.60 0.22 -1.13
N LYS A 43 1.92 0.35 -1.04
CA LYS A 43 2.53 1.49 -0.35
C LYS A 43 2.24 2.82 -1.03
N THR A 44 2.21 2.86 -2.37
CA THR A 44 1.83 4.06 -3.11
C THR A 44 0.42 4.52 -2.75
N ILE A 45 -0.56 3.63 -2.72
CA ILE A 45 -1.95 3.98 -2.39
C ILE A 45 -2.06 4.44 -0.94
N GLU A 46 -1.44 3.72 0.00
CA GLU A 46 -1.41 4.09 1.42
C GLU A 46 -0.87 5.50 1.62
N LEU A 47 0.26 5.84 0.99
CA LEU A 47 0.87 7.17 1.08
C LEU A 47 -0.02 8.27 0.48
N VAL A 48 -0.65 8.01 -0.67
CA VAL A 48 -1.53 8.99 -1.32
C VAL A 48 -2.77 9.26 -0.46
N ILE A 49 -3.41 8.20 0.07
CA ILE A 49 -4.55 8.34 0.98
C ILE A 49 -4.12 9.07 2.25
N SER A 50 -2.98 8.71 2.83
CA SER A 50 -2.50 9.34 4.05
C SER A 50 -2.21 10.84 3.86
N ALA A 51 -1.68 11.23 2.70
CA ALA A 51 -1.41 12.63 2.37
C ALA A 51 -2.67 13.45 2.09
N ARG A 52 -3.81 12.82 1.80
CA ARG A 52 -5.04 13.50 1.35
C ARG A 52 -6.19 13.44 2.36
N ILE A 53 -6.29 12.37 3.14
CA ILE A 53 -7.50 12.05 3.91
C ILE A 53 -7.23 12.05 5.43
N THR A 54 -6.08 11.54 5.90
CA THR A 54 -5.84 11.37 7.36
C THR A 54 -5.61 12.65 8.15
N ASN A 55 -5.45 13.82 7.53
CA ASN A 55 -5.45 15.09 8.28
C ASN A 55 -6.85 15.47 8.82
N HIS A 56 -7.91 14.77 8.41
CA HIS A 56 -9.30 15.11 8.74
C HIS A 56 -10.10 13.98 9.40
N LEU A 57 -9.52 12.79 9.55
CA LEU A 57 -10.16 11.66 10.22
C LEU A 57 -9.51 11.43 11.59
N PRO A 58 -10.29 11.13 12.65
CA PRO A 58 -9.73 10.72 13.92
C PRO A 58 -8.83 9.50 13.71
N PRO A 59 -7.65 9.44 14.37
CA PRO A 59 -6.75 8.31 14.23
C PRO A 59 -7.49 7.07 14.67
N THR A 60 -7.77 6.17 13.74
CA THR A 60 -8.24 4.82 14.03
C THR A 60 -7.04 3.91 13.78
N PRO A 61 -6.22 3.63 14.82
CA PRO A 61 -4.98 2.90 14.66
C PRO A 61 -5.32 1.41 14.72
N THR A 62 -5.77 0.85 13.60
CA THR A 62 -5.93 -0.61 13.46
C THR A 62 -5.02 -1.19 12.38
N GLY A 63 -4.25 -0.34 11.69
CA GLY A 63 -3.21 -0.75 10.76
C GLY A 63 -1.88 -1.05 11.44
N GLY A 64 -1.14 -2.03 10.90
CA GLY A 64 0.26 -2.25 11.25
C GLY A 64 1.18 -1.16 10.68
N VAL A 65 2.49 -1.29 10.93
CA VAL A 65 3.51 -0.41 10.36
C VAL A 65 4.09 -1.05 9.10
N ASN A 66 3.94 -0.39 7.95
CA ASN A 66 4.54 -0.79 6.67
C ASN A 66 5.95 -0.21 6.55
N ARG A 67 6.97 -1.06 6.54
CA ARG A 67 8.39 -0.67 6.43
C ARG A 67 9.04 -0.96 5.07
N TRP A 68 8.25 -1.36 4.06
CA TRP A 68 8.77 -1.60 2.71
C TRP A 68 9.49 -0.38 2.14
N PHE A 69 10.54 -0.60 1.34
CA PHE A 69 11.34 0.45 0.69
C PHE A 69 12.01 1.45 1.65
N ASN A 70 12.27 1.03 2.90
CA ASN A 70 12.91 1.86 3.94
C ASN A 70 12.15 3.17 4.25
N ILE A 71 10.84 3.16 4.02
CA ILE A 71 9.94 4.28 4.35
C ILE A 71 8.93 3.73 5.36
N GLU A 72 8.76 4.40 6.49
CA GLU A 72 7.75 4.03 7.47
C GLU A 72 6.41 4.67 7.10
N SER A 73 5.36 3.85 6.98
CA SER A 73 3.99 4.31 6.76
C SER A 73 3.00 3.45 7.52
N MET A 74 1.79 3.97 7.74
CA MET A 74 0.71 3.19 8.33
C MET A 74 0.07 2.30 7.27
N GLU A 75 -0.11 1.02 7.56
CA GLU A 75 -0.93 0.16 6.71
C GLU A 75 -2.38 0.57 6.80
N LEU A 76 -3.08 0.55 5.67
CA LEU A 76 -4.52 0.79 5.62
C LEU A 76 -5.21 -0.54 5.27
N PRO A 77 -5.89 -1.21 6.23
CA PRO A 77 -6.50 -2.52 5.99
C PRO A 77 -7.46 -2.54 4.79
N ALA A 78 -8.18 -1.44 4.58
CA ALA A 78 -9.07 -1.28 3.43
C ALA A 78 -8.34 -1.32 2.08
N VAL A 79 -7.13 -0.75 1.99
CA VAL A 79 -6.29 -0.77 0.78
C VAL A 79 -5.86 -2.21 0.47
N ARG A 80 -5.43 -2.95 1.49
CA ARG A 80 -5.03 -4.36 1.33
C ARG A 80 -6.18 -5.22 0.80
N MET A 81 -7.39 -5.04 1.34
CA MET A 81 -8.59 -5.76 0.88
C MET A 81 -8.94 -5.44 -0.58
N GLN A 82 -8.91 -4.16 -0.97
CA GLN A 82 -9.24 -3.78 -2.35
C GLN A 82 -8.18 -4.26 -3.35
N LEU A 83 -6.90 -4.22 -2.98
CA LEU A 83 -5.81 -4.72 -3.83
C LEU A 83 -5.83 -6.23 -4.02
N ASP A 84 -6.32 -6.99 -3.04
CA ASP A 84 -6.49 -8.42 -3.20
C ASP A 84 -7.49 -8.75 -4.34
N GLY A 85 -8.46 -7.88 -4.60
CA GLY A 85 -9.32 -7.94 -5.79
C GLY A 85 -8.61 -7.54 -7.09
N TRP A 86 -7.71 -6.55 -7.04
CA TRP A 86 -6.92 -6.08 -8.20
C TRP A 86 -5.87 -7.10 -8.67
N LYS A 87 -5.42 -8.03 -7.81
CA LYS A 87 -4.43 -9.07 -8.13
C LYS A 87 -4.74 -9.89 -9.39
N GLN A 88 -6.01 -10.02 -9.77
CA GLN A 88 -6.41 -10.79 -10.95
C GLN A 88 -6.16 -10.04 -12.27
N GLN A 89 -5.77 -8.75 -12.22
CA GLN A 89 -5.71 -7.85 -13.37
C GLN A 89 -4.39 -7.04 -13.45
N MET A 90 -3.26 -7.58 -12.99
CA MET A 90 -1.95 -6.89 -13.02
C MET A 90 -1.43 -6.52 -14.42
N SER A 91 -2.15 -6.85 -15.49
CA SER A 91 -1.86 -6.39 -16.86
C SER A 91 -2.32 -4.96 -17.13
N ALA A 92 -3.17 -4.39 -16.27
CA ALA A 92 -3.70 -3.03 -16.42
C ALA A 92 -2.91 -2.02 -15.57
N PRO A 93 -2.82 -0.74 -16.00
CA PRO A 93 -2.25 0.31 -15.17
C PRO A 93 -3.06 0.49 -13.88
N LEU A 94 -2.38 0.82 -12.78
CA LEU A 94 -3.03 1.22 -11.54
C LEU A 94 -3.66 2.60 -11.72
N GLN A 95 -4.98 2.69 -11.62
CA GLN A 95 -5.72 3.95 -11.57
C GLN A 95 -6.27 4.15 -10.16
N LEU A 96 -5.99 5.33 -9.58
CA LEU A 96 -6.49 5.75 -8.28
C LEU A 96 -7.23 7.07 -8.45
N ASP A 97 -8.54 7.02 -8.36
CA ASP A 97 -9.39 8.20 -8.45
C ASP A 97 -9.76 8.71 -7.06
N LEU A 98 -9.61 10.02 -6.85
CA LEU A 98 -9.93 10.70 -5.59
C LEU A 98 -11.09 11.65 -5.83
N PHE A 99 -12.15 11.49 -5.05
CA PHE A 99 -13.37 12.27 -5.17
C PHE A 99 -13.69 12.98 -3.86
N LEU A 100 -14.32 14.15 -3.98
CA LEU A 100 -14.90 14.88 -2.87
C LEU A 100 -16.41 14.62 -2.87
N ASP A 101 -16.90 13.94 -1.84
CA ASP A 101 -18.33 13.75 -1.68
C ASP A 101 -18.95 14.99 -1.03
N SER A 102 -19.92 15.60 -1.72
CA SER A 102 -20.65 16.80 -1.27
C SER A 102 -22.14 16.53 -1.05
N SER A 103 -22.57 15.26 -1.11
CA SER A 103 -23.97 14.87 -0.87
C SER A 103 -24.47 15.40 0.46
N ASP A 104 -23.63 15.33 1.49
CA ASP A 104 -23.99 15.56 2.88
C ASP A 104 -23.63 16.96 3.39
N SER A 105 -23.03 17.81 2.54
CA SER A 105 -22.61 19.17 2.92
C SER A 105 -23.11 20.21 1.93
N PRO A 106 -24.25 20.89 2.25
CA PRO A 106 -24.78 21.99 1.44
C PRO A 106 -23.75 23.11 1.23
N ARG A 107 -22.92 23.39 2.24
CA ARG A 107 -21.84 24.39 2.17
C ARG A 107 -20.74 24.03 1.17
N LEU A 108 -20.38 22.75 1.09
CA LEU A 108 -19.44 22.26 0.08
C LEU A 108 -20.05 22.32 -1.32
N ARG A 109 -21.34 21.99 -1.44
CA ARG A 109 -22.06 22.08 -2.71
C ARG A 109 -22.10 23.51 -3.23
N GLU A 110 -22.41 24.48 -2.36
CA GLU A 110 -22.38 25.90 -2.68
C GLU A 110 -20.97 26.39 -3.06
N ALA A 111 -19.93 25.97 -2.32
CA ALA A 111 -18.55 26.36 -2.61
C ALA A 111 -17.98 25.78 -3.92
N VAL A 112 -18.49 24.64 -4.39
CA VAL A 112 -18.08 23.98 -5.64
C VAL A 112 -18.90 24.46 -6.85
N SER A 113 -20.08 25.07 -6.63
CA SER A 113 -20.99 25.54 -7.70
C SER A 113 -20.98 27.06 -7.95
N ALA A 114 -20.27 27.83 -7.12
CA ALA A 114 -19.98 29.25 -7.31
C ALA A 114 -18.71 29.48 -8.15
#